data_AF-A0A7V9GQ61-F1
#
_entry.id   AF-A0A7V9GQ61-F1
#
_cell.length_a   1.000
_cell.length_b   1.000
_cell.length_c   1.000
_cell.angle_alpha   90.00
_cell.angle_beta   90.00
_cell.angle_gamma   90.00
#
_symmetry.space_group_name_H-M   'P 1'
#
loop_
_entity.id
_entity.type
_entity.pdbx_description
1 polymer ?
#
loop_
_entity_poly.entity_id
_entity_poly.type
_entity_poly.pdbx_seq_one_letter_code
_entity_poly.pdbx_strand_id
1 'polypeptide(L)' 'THSHAEFVIDFVNVMPGTPKSKVKSRIIFTPQHAKRFMKALTENISRFESVNGSIQDLEEIQLPFNFGGPTAQA' A
#
# COMPACT_ATOMS: atom_id res chain seq x y z
N THR A 1 7.72 3.36 -23.04
CA THR A 1 7.64 4.75 -23.53
C THR A 1 7.01 5.58 -22.42
N HIS A 2 7.82 6.21 -21.57
CA HIS A 2 7.31 7.04 -20.48
C HIS A 2 6.78 8.33 -21.09
N SER A 3 5.45 8.45 -21.18
CA SER A 3 4.79 9.72 -21.48
C SER A 3 5.24 10.76 -20.46
N HIS A 4 5.36 12.00 -20.92
CA HIS A 4 6.08 13.11 -20.30
C HIS A 4 5.74 13.31 -18.81
N ALA A 5 6.58 12.75 -17.94
CA ALA A 5 6.88 13.24 -16.59
C ALA A 5 5.68 13.43 -15.62
N GLU A 6 4.77 12.48 -15.52
CA GLU A 6 3.70 12.53 -14.50
C GLU A 6 3.80 11.35 -13.52
N PHE A 7 3.65 11.66 -12.23
CA PHE A 7 3.53 10.69 -11.15
C PHE A 7 2.05 10.53 -10.82
N VAL A 8 1.55 9.31 -10.95
CA VAL A 8 0.14 8.99 -10.67
C VAL A 8 0.06 8.25 -9.33
N ILE A 9 -0.77 8.75 -8.43
CA ILE A 9 -1.07 8.13 -7.15
C ILE A 9 -2.54 7.74 -7.14
N ASP A 10 -2.80 6.44 -7.06
CA ASP A 10 -4.15 5.89 -7.01
C ASP A 10 -4.52 5.49 -5.58
N PHE A 11 -5.62 6.05 -5.08
CA PHE A 11 -6.22 5.63 -3.83
C PHE A 11 -7.29 4.60 -4.12
N VAL A 12 -6.99 3.35 -3.78
CA VAL A 12 -7.91 2.21 -3.91
C VAL A 12 -8.42 1.78 -2.55
N ASN A 13 -9.67 1.35 -2.48
CA ASN A 13 -10.21 0.72 -1.28
C ASN A 13 -10.28 -0.79 -1.53
N VAL A 14 -9.46 -1.55 -0.81
CA VAL A 14 -9.42 -3.01 -0.90
C VAL A 14 -10.27 -3.59 0.23
N MET A 15 -11.31 -4.35 -0.13
CA MET A 15 -12.16 -5.06 0.83
C MET A 15 -11.94 -6.56 0.68
N PRO A 16 -11.72 -7.31 1.78
CA PRO A 16 -11.62 -8.77 1.73
C PRO A 16 -12.86 -9.38 1.06
N GLY A 17 -12.66 -10.33 0.13
CA GLY A 17 -13.75 -11.00 -0.57
C GLY A 17 -14.31 -10.29 -1.81
N THR A 18 -13.76 -9.12 -2.21
CA THR A 18 -14.12 -8.48 -3.48
C THR A 18 -12.95 -8.54 -4.47
N PRO A 19 -13.12 -9.13 -5.67
CA PRO A 19 -12.00 -9.42 -6.59
C PRO A 19 -11.47 -8.19 -7.34
N LYS A 20 -12.20 -7.05 -7.32
CA LYS A 20 -11.79 -5.82 -8.01
C LYS A 20 -12.04 -4.60 -7.12
N SER A 21 -10.97 -4.08 -6.55
CA SER A 21 -10.95 -2.80 -5.84
C SER A 21 -11.13 -1.66 -6.84
N LYS A 22 -12.15 -0.83 -6.65
CA LYS A 22 -12.35 0.38 -7.47
C LYS A 22 -11.41 1.49 -6.99
N VAL A 23 -10.75 2.17 -7.92
CA VAL A 23 -10.00 3.41 -7.64
C VAL A 23 -11.01 4.46 -7.17
N LYS A 24 -10.83 4.97 -5.95
CA LYS A 24 -11.67 6.03 -5.37
C LYS A 24 -11.24 7.41 -5.84
N SER A 25 -9.93 7.63 -5.93
CA SER A 25 -9.38 8.88 -6.45
C SER A 25 -8.00 8.64 -7.08
N ARG A 26 -7.68 9.45 -8.08
CA ARG A 26 -6.38 9.48 -8.75
C ARG A 26 -5.84 10.89 -8.65
N ILE A 27 -4.63 11.03 -8.13
CA ILE A 27 -3.90 12.30 -8.08
C ILE A 27 -2.74 12.20 -9.06
N ILE A 28 -2.59 13.23 -9.90
CA ILE A 28 -1.50 13.32 -10.88
C ILE A 28 -0.59 14.48 -10.46
N PHE A 29 0.70 14.19 -10.33
CA PHE A 29 1.73 15.15 -9.96
C PHE A 29 2.76 15.35 -11.07
N THR A 30 3.27 16.57 -11.16
CA THR A 30 4.55 16.81 -11.83
C THR A 30 5.69 16.22 -10.99
N PRO A 31 6.88 15.96 -11.56
CA PRO A 31 7.98 15.31 -10.83
C PRO A 31 8.47 16.15 -9.65
N GLN A 32 8.44 17.47 -9.80
CA GLN A 32 8.86 18.41 -8.75
C GLN A 32 7.91 18.35 -7.55
N HIS A 33 6.60 18.33 -7.79
CA HIS A 33 5.60 18.23 -6.73
C HIS A 33 5.64 16.86 -6.05
N ALA A 34 5.79 15.77 -6.82
CA ALA A 34 5.97 14.43 -6.25
C ALA A 34 7.19 14.36 -5.32
N LYS A 35 8.33 14.94 -5.73
CA LYS A 35 9.54 14.98 -4.90
C LYS A 35 9.35 15.80 -3.62
N ARG A 36 8.67 16.94 -3.69
CA ARG A 36 8.36 17.76 -2.51
C ARG A 36 7.39 17.03 -1.57
N PHE A 37 6.37 16.40 -2.12
CA PHE A 37 5.39 15.62 -1.37
C PHE A 37 6.06 14.46 -0.61
N MET A 38 6.92 13.68 -1.27
CA MET A 38 7.63 12.56 -0.64
C MET A 38 8.51 13.02 0.54
N LYS A 39 9.22 14.14 0.40
CA LYS A 39 10.02 14.71 1.49
C LYS A 39 9.15 15.10 2.69
N ALA A 40 8.07 15.84 2.45
CA ALA A 40 7.16 16.26 3.50
C ALA A 40 6.47 15.07 4.18
N LEU A 41 6.11 14.04 3.41
CA LEU A 41 5.51 12.82 3.94
C LEU A 41 6.48 12.08 4.87
N THR A 42 7.74 11.95 4.47
CA THR A 42 8.80 11.30 5.27
C THR A 42 9.02 12.03 6.60
N GLU A 43 9.12 13.36 6.55
CA GLU A 43 9.28 14.19 7.76
C GLU A 43 8.07 14.06 8.69
N ASN A 44 6.85 14.10 8.15
CA ASN A 44 5.63 13.96 8.92
C ASN A 44 5.51 12.59 9.59
N ILE A 45 5.90 11.50 8.91
CA ILE A 45 5.93 10.15 9.47
C ILE A 45 6.94 10.10 10.63
N SER A 46 8.16 10.57 10.42
CA SER A 46 9.19 10.59 11.48
C SER A 46 8.73 11.36 12.71
N ARG A 47 8.09 12.52 12.50
CA ARG A 47 7.50 13.31 13.59
C ARG A 47 6.37 12.55 14.30
N PHE A 48 5.49 11.90 13.54
CA PHE A 48 4.42 11.08 14.11
C PHE A 48 4.98 9.95 14.98
N GLU A 49 5.97 9.21 14.49
CA GLU A 49 6.60 8.11 15.23
C GLU A 49 7.33 8.57 16.48
N SER A 50 7.95 9.76 16.45
CA SER A 50 8.62 10.32 17.63
C SER A 50 7.68 10.58 18.81
N VAL A 51 6.40 10.84 18.53
CA VAL A 51 5.37 11.16 19.54
C VAL A 51 4.53 9.93 19.91
N ASN A 52 4.25 9.05 18.95
CA ASN A 52 3.29 7.95 19.11
C ASN A 52 3.94 6.56 19.19
N GLY A 53 5.27 6.48 19.06
CA GLY A 53 6.00 5.23 18.92
C GLY A 53 6.12 4.80 17.46
N SER A 54 7.00 3.83 17.20
CA SER A 54 7.24 3.33 15.84
C SER A 54 6.00 2.66 15.26
N ILE A 55 5.73 2.93 13.99
CA ILE A 55 4.69 2.25 13.24
C ILE A 55 5.12 0.80 13.08
N GLN A 56 4.36 -0.12 13.67
CA GLN A 56 4.61 -1.54 13.48
C GLN A 56 4.24 -1.91 12.05
N ASP A 57 5.19 -2.52 11.34
CA ASP A 57 4.87 -3.18 10.09
C ASP A 57 3.81 -4.24 10.39
N LEU A 58 2.76 -4.29 9.56
CA LEU A 58 1.91 -5.46 9.50
C LEU A 58 2.82 -6.58 8.99
N GLU A 59 3.35 -7.38 9.91
CA GLU A 59 3.91 -8.69 9.57
C GLU A 59 2.93 -9.31 8.59
N GLU A 60 3.41 -9.72 7.42
CA GLU A 60 2.60 -10.48 6.48
C GLU A 60 1.90 -11.55 7.31
N ILE A 61 0.58 -11.44 7.46
CA ILE A 61 -0.20 -12.50 8.06
C ILE A 61 -0.12 -13.61 6.99
N GLN A 62 0.97 -14.37 7.03
CA GLN A 62 1.10 -15.67 6.41
C GLN A 62 0.11 -16.52 7.18
N LEU A 63 -1.18 -16.38 6.85
CA LEU A 63 -2.19 -17.34 7.26
C LEU A 63 -1.67 -18.67 6.72
N PRO A 64 -1.28 -19.63 7.57
CA PRO A 64 -0.93 -20.95 7.07
C PRO A 64 -2.24 -21.50 6.49
N PHE A 65 -2.35 -21.50 5.17
CA PHE A 65 -3.34 -22.30 4.46
C PHE A 65 -2.93 -23.76 4.63
N ASN A 66 -3.08 -24.28 5.86
CA ASN A 66 -3.00 -25.70 6.13
C ASN A 66 -4.28 -26.31 5.57
N PHE A 67 -4.27 -26.60 4.26
CA PHE A 67 -5.23 -27.48 3.61
C PHE A 67 -4.97 -28.91 4.14
N GLY A 68 -5.35 -29.14 5.39
CA GLY A 68 -5.49 -30.46 5.98
C GLY A 68 -6.71 -31.15 5.39
N GLY A 69 -6.62 -31.54 4.12
CA GLY A 69 -7.49 -32.56 3.54
C GLY A 69 -6.88 -33.94 3.76
N PRO A 70 -7.67 -34.98 4.07
CA PRO A 70 -7.14 -36.33 4.21
C PRO A 70 -6.48 -36.75 2.89
N THR A 71 -5.29 -37.35 2.98
CA THR A 71 -4.62 -38.04 1.88
C THR A 71 -5.62 -38.99 1.21
N ALA A 72 -5.89 -38.76 -0.08
CA ALA A 72 -6.57 -39.74 -0.90
C ALA A 72 -5.73 -41.03 -0.91
N GLN A 73 -6.24 -42.05 -0.23
CA GLN A 73 -5.78 -43.43 -0.31
C GLN A 73 -6.96 -44.28 -0.81
N ALA A 74 -6.59 -45.28 -1.62
CA ALA A 74 -7.39 -46.22 -2.42
C ALA A 74 -7.77 -45.72 -3.83
#